data_AF-A0A9D6QLX1-F1
#
_entry.id   AF-A0A9D6QLX1-F1
#
_cell.length_a   1.000
_cell.length_b   1.000
_cell.length_c   1.000
_cell.angle_alpha   90.00
_cell.angle_beta   90.00
_cell.angle_gamma   90.00
#
_symmetry.space_group_name_H-M   'P 1'
#
loop_
_entity.id
_entity.type
_entity.pdbx_description
1 polymer ?
#
loop_
_entity_poly.entity_id
_entity_poly.type
_entity_poly.pdbx_seq_one_letter_code
_entity_poly.pdbx_strand_id
1 'polypeptide(L)'
;MRLALLLLLLASSQAALAADGCKDHRVFKIEGVDQDLCFVESSGSWVSRACVEQTGAGSCEAQALLKKAPQVARLSEKERQGGKNPGSVLCAKLNGTVAYAKLESGSEITFCEASDHSVVDCNALHQAWSSRHRR
;
A
#
# COMPACT_ATOMS: atom_id res chain seq x y z
N MET A 1 -11.32 50.70 -7.93
CA MET A 1 -10.07 50.00 -8.32
C MET A 1 -9.42 49.16 -7.19
N ARG A 2 -10.17 48.63 -6.20
CA ARG A 2 -9.61 47.76 -5.14
C ARG A 2 -10.13 46.31 -5.14
N LEU A 3 -11.11 45.98 -5.99
CA LEU A 3 -11.73 44.64 -6.02
C LEU A 3 -11.07 43.65 -6.98
N ALA A 4 -10.25 44.10 -7.93
CA ALA A 4 -9.66 43.23 -8.96
C ALA A 4 -8.41 42.45 -8.50
N LEU A 5 -7.83 42.80 -7.35
CA LEU A 5 -6.58 42.18 -6.86
C LEU A 5 -6.80 40.92 -6.00
N LEU A 6 -8.03 40.64 -5.55
CA LEU A 6 -8.36 39.49 -4.71
C LEU A 6 -8.71 38.22 -5.50
N LEU A 7 -9.00 38.33 -6.80
CA LEU A 7 -9.31 37.19 -7.67
C LEU A 7 -8.08 36.51 -8.30
N LEU A 8 -6.89 37.13 -8.21
CA LEU A 8 -5.63 36.56 -8.73
C LEU A 8 -4.87 35.68 -7.72
N LEU A 9 -5.33 35.57 -6.47
CA LEU A 9 -4.69 34.75 -5.43
C LEU A 9 -5.35 33.37 -5.21
N LEU A 10 -6.41 33.03 -5.95
CA LEU A 10 -7.12 31.75 -5.80
C LEU A 10 -6.72 30.69 -6.86
N ALA A 11 -5.80 30.99 -7.78
CA ALA A 11 -5.50 30.13 -8.92
C ALA A 11 -4.26 29.22 -8.78
N SER A 12 -3.48 29.31 -7.69
CA SER A 12 -2.14 28.69 -7.63
C SER A 12 -1.99 27.52 -6.65
N SER A 13 -3.06 27.03 -6.03
CA SER A 13 -2.99 25.92 -5.05
C SER A 13 -3.38 24.55 -5.61
N GLN A 14 -3.32 24.34 -6.92
CA GLN A 14 -3.33 22.98 -7.49
C GLN A 14 -1.89 22.47 -7.61
N ALA A 15 -1.17 22.49 -6.48
CA ALA A 15 0.06 21.70 -6.39
C ALA A 15 -0.37 20.24 -6.48
N ALA A 16 0.03 19.61 -7.58
CA ALA A 16 -0.24 18.23 -7.90
C ALA A 16 -0.08 17.35 -6.66
N LEU A 17 -1.19 16.74 -6.23
CA LEU A 17 -1.13 15.42 -5.61
C LEU A 17 -0.53 14.54 -6.71
N ALA A 18 0.80 14.49 -6.78
CA ALA A 18 1.49 13.47 -7.53
C ALA A 18 1.01 12.16 -6.91
N ALA A 19 0.07 11.49 -7.57
CA ALA A 19 -0.20 10.10 -7.30
C ALA A 19 1.18 9.44 -7.29
N ASP A 20 1.56 8.82 -6.17
CA ASP A 20 2.83 8.12 -6.06
C ASP A 20 2.85 7.07 -7.16
N GLY A 21 3.50 7.42 -8.27
CA GLY A 21 3.50 6.60 -9.46
C GLY A 21 4.25 5.29 -9.22
N CYS A 22 4.07 4.37 -10.15
CA CYS A 22 4.80 3.11 -10.17
C CYS A 22 6.30 3.39 -10.33
N LYS A 23 7.11 3.18 -9.28
CA LYS A 23 8.56 3.39 -9.34
C LYS A 23 9.30 2.23 -9.96
N ASP A 24 8.80 1.03 -9.67
CA ASP A 24 9.28 -0.24 -10.20
C ASP A 24 8.07 -1.17 -10.32
N HIS A 25 8.12 -2.16 -11.21
CA HIS A 25 7.05 -3.14 -11.35
C HIS A 25 7.61 -4.57 -11.45
N ARG A 26 6.85 -5.52 -10.90
CA ARG A 26 7.23 -6.93 -10.88
C ARG A 26 5.99 -7.82 -10.85
N VAL A 27 6.07 -8.95 -11.57
CA VAL A 27 5.07 -10.01 -11.50
C VAL A 27 5.39 -10.95 -10.34
N PHE A 28 4.41 -11.19 -9.48
CA PHE A 28 4.47 -12.18 -8.42
C PHE A 28 3.44 -13.27 -8.70
N LYS A 29 3.79 -14.53 -8.43
CA LYS A 29 2.83 -15.64 -8.47
C LYS A 29 2.18 -15.80 -7.08
N ILE A 30 1.03 -15.15 -6.89
CA ILE A 30 0.27 -15.14 -5.64
C ILE A 30 -0.84 -16.18 -5.75
N GLU A 31 -0.85 -17.19 -4.87
CA GLU A 31 -1.82 -18.31 -4.93
C GLU A 31 -1.89 -18.97 -6.32
N GLY A 32 -0.76 -19.02 -7.03
CA GLY A 32 -0.68 -19.59 -8.38
C GLY A 32 -1.09 -18.65 -9.51
N VAL A 33 -1.59 -17.44 -9.20
CA VAL A 33 -1.99 -16.42 -10.17
C VAL A 33 -0.89 -15.37 -10.32
N ASP A 34 -0.53 -15.05 -11.56
CA ASP A 34 0.43 -13.98 -11.85
C ASP A 34 -0.23 -12.61 -11.60
N GLN A 35 0.39 -11.80 -10.75
CA GLN A 35 -0.08 -10.48 -10.32
C GLN A 35 1.00 -9.44 -10.62
N ASP A 36 0.70 -8.46 -11.48
CA ASP A 36 1.62 -7.34 -11.78
C ASP A 36 1.49 -6.26 -10.71
N LEU A 37 2.56 -6.04 -9.95
CA LEU A 37 2.59 -5.13 -8.81
C LEU A 37 3.57 -3.99 -9.06
N CYS A 38 3.20 -2.80 -8.57
CA CYS A 38 4.01 -1.61 -8.54
C CYS A 38 4.56 -1.34 -7.16
N PHE A 39 5.84 -0.98 -7.08
CA PHE A 39 6.42 -0.43 -5.86
C PHE A 39 6.00 1.04 -5.69
N VAL A 40 5.34 1.34 -4.58
CA VAL A 40 4.82 2.67 -4.24
C VAL A 40 5.66 3.25 -3.10
N GLU A 41 6.51 4.22 -3.43
CA GLU A 41 7.54 4.78 -2.52
C GLU A 41 6.96 5.37 -1.23
N SER A 42 5.83 6.10 -1.30
CA SER A 42 5.20 6.69 -0.12
C SER A 42 4.69 5.65 0.87
N SER A 43 4.33 4.46 0.41
CA SER A 43 3.94 3.33 1.27
C SER A 43 5.11 2.42 1.63
N GLY A 44 6.17 2.43 0.83
CA GLY A 44 7.29 1.48 0.93
C GLY A 44 6.84 0.02 0.71
N SER A 45 5.85 -0.20 -0.15
CA SER A 45 5.21 -1.51 -0.37
C SER A 45 4.87 -1.73 -1.85
N TRP A 46 4.68 -3.01 -2.22
CA TRP A 46 4.18 -3.44 -3.52
C TRP A 46 2.65 -3.49 -3.52
N VAL A 47 2.03 -2.99 -4.58
CA VAL A 47 0.57 -2.83 -4.70
C VAL A 47 0.17 -3.22 -6.11
N SER A 48 -1.01 -3.83 -6.32
CA SER A 48 -1.49 -4.14 -7.68
C SER A 48 -1.33 -2.93 -8.62
N ARG A 49 -0.66 -3.13 -9.75
CA ARG A 49 -0.34 -2.06 -10.70
C ARG A 49 -1.58 -1.30 -11.18
N ALA A 50 -2.67 -2.02 -11.44
CA ALA A 50 -3.95 -1.44 -11.82
C ALA A 50 -4.44 -0.39 -10.81
N CYS A 51 -4.12 -0.57 -9.53
CA CYS A 51 -4.43 0.40 -8.48
C CYS A 51 -3.59 1.66 -8.55
N VAL A 52 -2.34 1.57 -9.00
CA VAL A 52 -1.41 2.70 -9.03
C VAL A 52 -1.62 3.54 -10.30
N GLU A 53 -1.84 2.89 -11.43
CA GLU A 53 -1.89 3.54 -12.74
C GLU A 53 -3.28 4.07 -13.13
N GLN A 54 -4.36 3.56 -12.55
CA GLN A 54 -5.70 4.09 -12.82
C GLN A 54 -5.93 5.37 -12.01
N THR A 55 -5.78 6.52 -12.67
CA THR A 55 -6.17 7.84 -12.17
C THR A 55 -7.70 7.97 -12.12
N GLY A 56 -8.30 7.34 -11.11
CA GLY A 56 -9.75 7.27 -10.94
C GLY A 56 -10.17 6.66 -9.61
N ALA A 57 -9.51 7.09 -8.52
CA ALA A 57 -9.75 7.02 -7.06
C ALA A 57 -10.86 6.16 -6.38
N GLY A 58 -11.69 5.39 -7.06
CA GLY A 58 -12.86 4.72 -6.47
C GLY A 58 -12.90 3.20 -6.58
N SER A 59 -12.17 2.59 -7.52
CA SER A 59 -12.34 1.16 -7.81
C SER A 59 -11.35 0.23 -7.13
N CYS A 60 -10.16 0.71 -6.72
CA CYS A 60 -9.17 -0.17 -6.12
C CYS A 60 -9.25 -0.20 -4.59
N GLU A 61 -9.57 -1.37 -4.06
CA GLU A 61 -9.68 -1.59 -2.63
C GLU A 61 -8.31 -1.73 -1.94
N ALA A 62 -7.24 -2.21 -2.61
CA ALA A 62 -5.89 -2.22 -2.04
C ALA A 62 -5.38 -0.80 -1.70
N GLN A 63 -5.80 0.23 -2.45
CA GLN A 63 -5.52 1.61 -2.04
C GLN A 63 -6.23 1.98 -0.73
N ALA A 64 -7.45 1.49 -0.51
CA ALA A 64 -8.16 1.70 0.75
C ALA A 64 -7.43 1.01 1.92
N LEU A 65 -6.82 -0.16 1.69
CA LEU A 65 -5.96 -0.81 2.67
C LEU A 65 -4.72 0.05 3.00
N LEU A 66 -4.04 0.61 1.99
CA LEU A 66 -2.90 1.50 2.18
C LEU A 66 -3.24 2.74 3.01
N LYS A 67 -4.41 3.37 2.75
CA LYS A 67 -4.88 4.53 3.51
C LYS A 67 -5.13 4.21 4.99
N LYS A 68 -5.51 2.97 5.31
CA LYS A 68 -5.69 2.48 6.69
C LYS A 68 -4.37 2.09 7.36
N ALA A 69 -3.37 1.69 6.57
CA ALA A 69 -2.11 1.16 7.07
C ALA A 69 -1.40 2.02 8.13
N PRO A 70 -1.30 3.37 8.02
CA PRO A 70 -0.66 4.17 9.06
C PRO A 70 -1.25 3.97 10.46
N GLN A 71 -2.55 3.62 10.55
CA GLN A 71 -3.29 3.47 11.79
C GLN A 71 -3.08 2.09 12.43
N VAL A 72 -2.77 1.05 11.63
CA VAL A 72 -2.75 -0.35 12.09
C VAL A 72 -1.43 -1.08 11.85
N ALA A 73 -0.52 -0.52 11.05
CA ALA A 73 0.78 -1.11 10.70
C ALA A 73 1.72 -1.29 11.90
N ARG A 74 1.48 -0.55 12.99
CA ARG A 74 2.18 -0.76 14.25
C ARG A 74 1.59 -1.95 14.99
N LEU A 75 2.31 -3.06 14.93
CA LEU A 75 2.02 -4.24 15.73
C LEU A 75 2.56 -4.06 17.17
N SER A 76 1.72 -4.38 18.15
CA SER A 76 2.10 -4.47 19.55
C SER A 76 3.20 -5.53 19.76
N GLU A 77 3.89 -5.47 20.90
CA GLU A 77 4.88 -6.50 21.26
C GLU A 77 4.26 -7.90 21.28
N LYS A 78 3.06 -8.04 21.87
CA LYS A 78 2.32 -9.31 21.92
C LYS A 78 2.01 -9.85 20.52
N GLU A 79 1.61 -8.98 19.58
CA GLU A 79 1.35 -9.36 18.19
C GLU A 79 2.63 -9.80 17.47
N ARG A 80 3.78 -9.21 17.79
CA ARG A 80 5.08 -9.58 17.21
C ARG A 80 5.66 -10.87 17.78
N GLN A 81 5.43 -11.14 19.06
CA GLN A 81 6.00 -12.32 19.75
C GLN A 81 5.22 -13.62 19.54
N GLY A 82 4.02 -13.56 18.96
CA GLY A 82 3.14 -14.74 18.83
C GLY A 82 3.57 -15.80 17.81
N GLY A 83 4.78 -15.71 17.23
CA GLY A 83 5.28 -16.63 16.20
C GLY A 83 4.56 -16.52 14.84
N LYS A 84 3.59 -15.61 14.72
CA LYS A 84 2.85 -15.36 13.49
C LYS A 84 3.66 -14.47 12.55
N ASN A 85 3.51 -14.69 11.25
CA ASN A 85 4.04 -13.79 10.23
C ASN A 85 3.45 -12.37 10.42
N PRO A 86 4.28 -11.33 10.61
CA PRO A 86 3.80 -9.95 10.82
C PRO A 86 2.89 -9.42 9.71
N GLY A 87 3.15 -9.77 8.45
CA GLY A 87 2.31 -9.43 7.32
C GLY A 87 0.91 -10.05 7.43
N SER A 88 0.80 -11.30 7.87
CA SER A 88 -0.50 -11.95 8.09
C SER A 88 -1.30 -11.28 9.21
N VAL A 89 -0.62 -10.89 10.30
CA VAL A 89 -1.26 -10.14 11.40
C VAL A 89 -1.75 -8.77 10.91
N LEU A 90 -0.91 -8.06 10.14
CA LEU A 90 -1.29 -6.78 9.55
C LEU A 90 -2.49 -6.92 8.60
N CYS A 91 -2.49 -7.93 7.73
CA CYS A 91 -3.58 -8.15 6.80
C CYS A 91 -4.92 -8.38 7.53
N ALA A 92 -4.92 -9.18 8.60
CA ALA A 92 -6.10 -9.38 9.43
C ALA A 92 -6.63 -8.06 10.02
N LYS A 93 -5.74 -7.14 10.44
CA LYS A 93 -6.13 -5.80 10.95
C LYS A 93 -6.64 -4.87 9.86
N LEU A 94 -6.25 -5.12 8.61
CA LEU A 94 -6.76 -4.41 7.44
C LEU A 94 -8.09 -4.98 6.93
N ASN A 95 -8.60 -6.06 7.54
CA ASN A 95 -9.78 -6.81 7.13
C ASN A 95 -9.68 -7.37 5.70
N GLY A 96 -8.47 -7.72 5.25
CA GLY A 96 -8.29 -8.41 3.96
C GLY A 96 -8.06 -9.91 4.14
N THR A 97 -7.89 -10.59 3.01
CA THR A 97 -7.57 -12.03 2.95
C THR A 97 -6.06 -12.20 2.81
N VAL A 98 -5.48 -13.07 3.63
CA VAL A 98 -4.04 -13.37 3.54
C VAL A 98 -3.78 -14.21 2.30
N ALA A 99 -2.85 -13.78 1.46
CA ALA A 99 -2.39 -14.50 0.28
C ALA A 99 -0.86 -14.59 0.27
N TYR A 100 -0.31 -15.64 -0.34
CA TYR A 100 1.13 -15.90 -0.33
C TYR A 100 1.70 -15.97 -1.76
N ALA A 101 2.88 -15.38 -1.95
CA ALA A 101 3.74 -15.71 -3.09
C ALA A 101 4.94 -16.49 -2.61
N LYS A 102 5.23 -17.60 -3.28
CA LYS A 102 6.45 -18.38 -3.06
C LYS A 102 7.53 -17.90 -4.04
N LEU A 103 8.65 -17.47 -3.48
CA LEU A 103 9.84 -17.11 -4.26
C LEU A 103 10.63 -18.35 -4.66
N GLU A 104 11.49 -18.21 -5.67
CA GLU A 104 12.40 -19.28 -6.10
C GLU A 104 13.34 -19.74 -4.98
N SER A 105 13.68 -18.85 -4.04
CA SER A 105 14.46 -19.18 -2.85
C SER A 105 13.75 -20.10 -1.84
N GLY A 106 12.47 -20.40 -2.07
CA GLY A 106 11.60 -21.08 -1.12
C GLY A 106 11.04 -20.18 -0.02
N SER A 107 11.42 -18.89 0.01
CA SER A 107 10.84 -17.90 0.92
C SER A 107 9.43 -17.50 0.49
N GLU A 108 8.61 -17.10 1.45
CA GLU A 108 7.24 -16.64 1.19
C GLU A 108 7.10 -15.14 1.48
N ILE A 109 6.41 -14.44 0.58
CA ILE A 109 5.95 -13.07 0.79
C ILE A 109 4.46 -13.11 1.12
N THR A 110 4.06 -12.35 2.13
CA THR A 110 2.67 -12.25 2.54
C THR A 110 2.03 -10.98 1.99
N PHE A 111 0.98 -11.18 1.22
CA PHE A 111 0.12 -10.15 0.68
C PHE A 111 -1.22 -10.09 1.44
N CYS A 112 -1.88 -8.95 1.32
CA CYS A 112 -3.26 -8.79 1.71
C CYS A 112 -4.11 -8.50 0.47
N GLU A 113 -4.97 -9.45 0.16
CA GLU A 113 -5.94 -9.38 -0.93
C GLU A 113 -7.22 -8.70 -0.45
N ALA A 114 -7.69 -7.72 -1.21
CA ALA A 114 -8.95 -7.05 -1.01
C ALA A 114 -10.10 -7.76 -1.77
N SER A 115 -11.35 -7.31 -1.60
CA SER A 115 -12.51 -7.98 -2.22
C SER A 115 -12.52 -7.91 -3.74
N ASP A 116 -11.85 -6.91 -4.33
CA ASP A 116 -11.66 -6.76 -5.77
C ASP A 116 -10.46 -7.55 -6.32
N HIS A 117 -9.86 -8.43 -5.50
CA HIS A 117 -8.64 -9.20 -5.77
C HIS A 117 -7.37 -8.35 -5.98
N SER A 118 -7.42 -7.04 -5.71
CA SER A 118 -6.21 -6.24 -5.64
C SER A 118 -5.43 -6.57 -4.36
N VAL A 119 -4.10 -6.47 -4.43
CA VAL A 119 -3.22 -6.90 -3.34
C VAL A 119 -2.26 -5.80 -2.89
N VAL A 120 -1.82 -5.91 -1.64
CA VAL A 120 -0.73 -5.11 -1.06
C VAL A 120 0.25 -6.00 -0.29
N ASP A 121 1.56 -5.76 -0.42
CA ASP A 121 2.61 -6.45 0.34
C ASP A 121 2.62 -5.96 1.79
N CYS A 122 2.01 -6.74 2.68
CA CYS A 122 1.93 -6.40 4.10
C CYS A 122 3.26 -6.54 4.85
N ASN A 123 4.20 -7.35 4.35
CA ASN A 123 5.52 -7.46 4.95
C ASN A 123 6.32 -6.17 4.73
N ALA A 124 6.38 -5.71 3.48
CA ALA A 124 7.05 -4.45 3.13
C ALA A 124 6.37 -3.26 3.81
N LEU A 125 5.03 -3.23 3.82
CA LEU A 125 4.25 -2.20 4.47
C LEU A 125 4.54 -2.12 5.98
N HIS A 126 4.54 -3.26 6.68
CA HIS A 126 4.87 -3.28 8.11
C HIS A 126 6.30 -2.76 8.38
N GLN A 127 7.28 -3.16 7.57
CA GLN A 127 8.67 -2.72 7.71
C GLN A 127 8.83 -1.21 7.46
N ALA A 128 8.19 -0.70 6.39
CA ALA A 128 8.22 0.72 6.04
C ALA A 128 7.68 1.59 7.19
N TRP A 129 6.53 1.23 7.77
CA TRP A 129 5.95 1.97 8.88
C TRP A 129 6.70 1.80 10.20
N SER A 130 7.25 0.61 10.46
CA SER A 130 8.03 0.34 11.67
C SER A 130 9.37 1.09 11.71
N SER A 131 9.96 1.39 10.55
CA SER A 131 11.23 2.14 10.47
C SER A 131 11.04 3.65 10.59
N ARG A 132 9.92 4.21 10.10
CA ARG A 132 9.62 5.65 10.17
C ARG A 132 9.46 6.18 11.59
N HIS A 133 9.02 5.35 12.52
CA HIS A 133 8.74 5.74 13.91
C HIS A 133 9.89 5.47 14.90
N ARG A 134 11.06 5.03 14.41
CA ARG A 134 12.27 4.87 15.24
C ARG A 134 13.24 6.05 15.13
N ARG A 135 12.92 7.06 14.30
CA ARG A 135 13.66 8.31 14.18
C ARG A 135 12.94 9.40 14.96
#